data_AF-A0A1G1WKV6-F1
#
_entry.id   AF-A0A1G1WKV6-F1
#
_cell.length_a   1.000
_cell.length_b   1.000
_cell.length_c   1.000
_cell.angle_alpha   90.00
_cell.angle_beta   90.00
_cell.angle_gamma   90.00
#
_symmetry.space_group_name_H-M   'P 1'
#
loop_
_entity.id
_entity.type
_entity.pdbx_description
1 polymer ?
#
loop_
_entity_poly.entity_id
_entity_poly.type
_entity_poly.pdbx_seq_one_letter_code
_entity_poly.pdbx_strand_id
1 'polypeptide(L)'
;MADAAPDKNTEFLEGPDDKDRFGFLKQIDFNNYKQLLIFLGVSVVLAIGLYIFIRIGQESVVRQNVKKPKEQVTQTQSDENYKTQITFNQDQQRKNDVVLINSALKAYFLTNKAAPELLDDLVPKDLPELPTDPKTNQSYTYSPTDDLKNWKISAELSDGTPFEVSGP
;
A
#
# COMPACT_ATOMS: atom_id res chain seq x y z
N MET A 1 -59.03 -9.52 52.65
CA MET A 1 -59.44 -8.18 53.13
C MET A 1 -58.17 -7.54 53.66
N ALA A 2 -57.25 -6.98 52.86
CA ALA A 2 -57.38 -5.99 51.78
C ALA A 2 -58.02 -4.69 52.27
N ASP A 3 -57.20 -3.86 52.93
CA ASP A 3 -57.49 -2.43 53.09
C ASP A 3 -56.16 -1.68 53.35
N ALA A 4 -55.64 -1.03 52.32
CA ALA A 4 -54.73 0.11 52.41
C ALA A 4 -54.62 0.74 51.01
N ALA A 5 -55.08 1.99 50.95
CA ALA A 5 -55.22 2.85 49.79
C ALA A 5 -53.90 3.15 49.04
N PRO A 6 -53.96 3.60 47.77
CA PRO A 6 -52.78 3.82 46.95
C PRO A 6 -52.15 5.18 47.27
N ASP A 7 -50.88 5.17 47.68
CA ASP A 7 -50.06 6.39 47.62
C ASP A 7 -49.69 6.65 46.17
N LYS A 8 -50.25 7.73 45.63
CA LYS A 8 -50.05 8.18 44.26
C LYS A 8 -48.96 9.24 44.27
N ASN A 9 -47.96 9.01 43.42
CA ASN A 9 -47.02 9.97 42.83
C ASN A 9 -45.65 10.05 43.51
N THR A 10 -44.87 8.99 43.35
CA THR A 10 -43.41 9.11 43.19
C THR A 10 -43.14 9.98 41.96
N GLU A 11 -42.43 11.09 42.14
CA GLU A 11 -41.98 11.97 41.05
C GLU A 11 -41.22 11.14 40.01
N PHE A 12 -41.72 11.19 38.76
CA PHE A 12 -40.93 10.83 37.60
C PHE A 12 -39.73 11.78 37.57
N LEU A 13 -38.52 11.27 37.81
CA LEU A 13 -37.30 11.94 37.37
C LEU A 13 -37.30 11.88 35.84
N GLU A 14 -37.84 12.93 35.21
CA GLU A 14 -37.61 13.21 33.80
C GLU A 14 -36.09 13.26 33.58
N GLY A 15 -35.60 12.37 32.72
CA GLY A 15 -34.23 12.43 32.24
C GLY A 15 -33.98 13.76 31.52
N PRO A 16 -32.72 14.24 31.46
CA PRO A 16 -32.41 15.52 30.85
C PRO A 16 -32.87 15.51 29.39
N ASP A 17 -33.76 16.45 29.10
CA ASP A 17 -34.37 16.73 27.80
C ASP A 17 -33.27 16.82 26.72
N ASP A 18 -33.25 15.84 25.81
CA ASP A 18 -32.24 15.66 24.75
C ASP A 18 -32.47 16.66 23.59
N LYS A 19 -32.78 17.92 23.92
CA LYS A 19 -33.15 18.98 22.96
C LYS A 19 -32.02 19.92 22.57
N ASP A 20 -30.83 19.79 23.16
CA ASP A 20 -29.73 20.75 22.98
C ASP A 20 -28.50 20.20 22.24
N ARG A 21 -28.59 19.03 21.60
CA ARG A 21 -27.45 18.47 20.82
C ARG A 21 -27.14 19.23 19.52
N PHE A 22 -28.03 20.11 19.07
CA PHE A 22 -27.87 20.89 17.84
C PHE A 22 -27.95 22.41 18.05
N GLY A 23 -27.78 22.90 19.29
CA GLY A 23 -27.80 24.33 19.60
C GLY A 23 -26.75 25.16 18.84
N PHE A 24 -25.65 24.53 18.41
CA PHE A 24 -24.61 25.18 17.60
C PHE A 24 -25.05 25.53 16.17
N LEU A 25 -26.07 24.85 15.63
CA LEU A 25 -26.57 25.15 14.27
C LEU A 25 -27.43 26.41 14.23
N LYS A 26 -27.98 26.85 15.36
CA LYS A 26 -28.90 27.99 15.44
C LYS A 26 -28.21 29.35 15.51
N GLN A 27 -26.89 29.38 15.65
CA GLN A 27 -26.09 30.61 15.82
C GLN A 27 -25.24 30.95 14.58
N ILE A 28 -25.46 30.25 13.45
CA ILE A 28 -24.80 30.60 12.20
C ILE A 28 -25.57 31.77 11.57
N ASP A 29 -25.02 32.96 11.78
CA ASP A 29 -25.49 34.20 11.16
C ASP A 29 -25.60 34.03 9.63
N PHE A 30 -26.66 34.57 8.99
CA PHE A 30 -26.91 34.37 7.55
C PHE A 30 -25.74 34.86 6.67
N ASN A 31 -25.00 35.86 7.17
CA ASN A 31 -23.78 36.35 6.54
C ASN A 31 -22.62 35.34 6.59
N ASN A 32 -22.53 34.55 7.66
CA ASN A 32 -21.55 33.47 7.80
C ASN A 32 -21.90 32.29 6.90
N TYR A 33 -23.19 32.02 6.66
CA TYR A 33 -23.62 31.00 5.69
C TYR A 33 -23.16 31.33 4.26
N LYS A 34 -23.25 32.60 3.86
CA LYS A 34 -22.75 33.05 2.55
C LYS A 34 -21.23 32.84 2.41
N GLN A 35 -20.46 33.17 3.45
CA GLN A 35 -19.01 32.92 3.45
C GLN A 35 -18.69 31.42 3.41
N LEU A 36 -19.40 30.61 4.19
CA LEU A 36 -19.24 29.16 4.21
C LEU A 36 -19.53 28.52 2.84
N LEU A 37 -20.57 28.98 2.14
CA LEU A 37 -20.87 28.55 0.78
C LEU A 37 -19.78 28.97 -0.23
N ILE A 38 -19.18 30.13 -0.06
CA ILE A 38 -18.04 30.57 -0.89
C ILE A 38 -16.83 29.67 -0.66
N PHE A 39 -16.48 29.38 0.61
CA PHE A 39 -15.37 28.48 0.93
C PHE A 39 -15.63 27.06 0.42
N LEU A 40 -16.86 26.56 0.54
CA LEU A 40 -17.26 25.28 0.00
C LEU A 40 -17.12 25.26 -1.53
N GLY A 41 -17.57 26.31 -2.21
CA GLY A 41 -17.41 26.47 -3.65
C GLY A 41 -15.93 26.47 -4.08
N VAL A 42 -15.08 27.25 -3.40
CA VAL A 42 -13.63 27.29 -3.68
C VAL A 42 -12.98 25.93 -3.44
N SER A 43 -13.36 25.23 -2.38
CA SER A 43 -12.85 23.89 -2.07
C SER A 43 -13.21 22.88 -3.15
N VAL A 44 -14.45 22.89 -3.65
CA VAL A 44 -14.89 22.00 -4.74
C VAL A 44 -14.14 22.30 -6.04
N VAL A 45 -13.93 23.58 -6.38
CA VAL A 45 -13.16 23.97 -7.57
C VAL A 45 -11.69 23.53 -7.47
N LEU A 46 -11.07 23.70 -6.30
CA LEU A 46 -9.71 23.21 -6.03
C LEU A 46 -9.62 21.67 -6.16
N ALA A 47 -10.58 20.93 -5.60
CA ALA A 47 -10.62 19.48 -5.70
C ALA A 47 -10.75 18.99 -7.15
N ILE A 48 -11.60 19.64 -7.95
CA ILE A 48 -11.75 19.34 -9.38
C ILE A 48 -10.44 19.64 -10.13
N GLY A 49 -9.80 20.78 -9.86
CA GLY A 49 -8.52 21.14 -10.48
C GLY A 49 -7.41 20.15 -10.17
N LEU A 50 -7.26 19.74 -8.89
CA LEU A 50 -6.31 18.73 -8.47
C LEU A 50 -6.60 17.35 -9.08
N TYR A 51 -7.88 16.96 -9.15
CA TYR A 51 -8.30 15.71 -9.77
C TYR A 51 -7.92 15.66 -11.26
N ILE A 52 -8.17 16.74 -12.01
CA ILE A 52 -7.78 16.86 -13.41
C ILE A 52 -6.24 16.82 -13.56
N PHE A 53 -5.52 17.52 -12.69
CA PHE A 53 -4.05 17.54 -12.70
C PHE A 53 -3.45 16.14 -12.49
N ILE A 54 -3.93 15.38 -11.50
CA ILE A 54 -3.48 14.00 -11.24
C ILE A 54 -3.84 13.10 -12.42
N ARG A 55 -5.03 13.25 -13.01
CA ARG A 55 -5.49 12.41 -14.12
C ARG A 55 -4.71 12.64 -15.42
N ILE A 56 -4.35 13.89 -15.73
CA ILE A 56 -3.52 14.21 -16.91
C ILE A 56 -2.07 13.74 -16.72
N GLY A 57 -1.56 13.77 -15.47
CA GLY A 57 -0.21 13.31 -15.14
C GLY A 57 0.05 11.83 -15.40
N GLN A 58 -0.99 10.98 -15.51
CA GLN A 58 -0.83 9.57 -15.86
C GLN A 58 -0.65 9.32 -17.37
N GLU A 59 -1.05 10.27 -18.24
CA GLU A 59 -0.90 10.09 -19.68
C GLU A 59 0.48 10.52 -20.21
N SER A 60 1.20 11.40 -19.50
CA SER A 60 2.54 11.83 -19.90
C SER A 60 3.63 10.77 -19.66
N VAL A 61 3.39 9.77 -18.80
CA VAL A 61 4.31 8.65 -18.56
C VAL A 61 4.10 7.50 -19.56
N VAL A 62 2.92 7.40 -20.18
CA VAL A 62 2.58 6.31 -21.14
C VAL A 62 2.63 6.77 -22.60
N ARG A 63 2.52 8.08 -22.89
CA ARG A 63 2.53 8.62 -24.28
C ARG A 63 3.89 9.11 -24.79
N GLN A 64 5.00 8.88 -24.08
CA GLN A 64 6.33 9.07 -24.69
C GLN A 64 6.76 7.89 -25.59
N ASN A 65 6.04 6.77 -25.58
CA ASN A 65 6.37 5.57 -26.37
C ASN A 65 5.53 5.39 -27.64
N VAL A 66 4.77 6.39 -28.09
CA VAL A 66 3.99 6.29 -29.34
C VAL A 66 4.26 7.48 -30.25
N LYS A 67 5.51 7.62 -30.73
CA LYS A 67 5.76 8.27 -32.02
C LYS A 67 5.91 7.16 -33.09
N LYS A 68 5.10 7.32 -34.13
CA LYS A 68 4.88 6.40 -35.26
C LYS A 68 6.18 5.97 -35.98
N PRO A 69 6.17 4.80 -36.64
CA PRO A 69 7.36 4.20 -37.24
C PRO A 69 7.84 5.02 -38.44
N LYS A 70 9.10 5.45 -38.39
CA LYS A 70 9.89 5.68 -39.60
C LYS A 70 10.92 4.57 -39.65
N GLU A 71 10.75 3.70 -40.64
CA GLU A 71 11.77 2.78 -41.07
C GLU A 71 13.04 3.54 -41.46
N GLN A 72 14.16 3.02 -40.93
CA GLN A 72 15.45 2.80 -41.57
C GLN A 72 16.70 3.45 -40.93
N VAL A 73 17.58 2.52 -40.50
CA VAL A 73 19.04 2.59 -40.31
C VAL A 73 19.56 3.43 -39.14
N THR A 74 19.68 2.82 -37.96
CA THR A 74 20.74 3.09 -36.95
C THR A 74 20.83 1.91 -35.96
N GLN A 75 21.48 0.81 -36.34
CA GLN A 75 21.38 -0.48 -35.64
C GLN A 75 22.56 -0.76 -34.69
N THR A 76 22.99 0.22 -33.89
CA THR A 76 24.07 -0.04 -32.89
C THR A 76 23.90 0.74 -31.58
N GLN A 77 23.30 1.93 -31.59
CA GLN A 77 23.08 2.71 -30.35
C GLN A 77 21.76 2.37 -29.63
N SER A 78 20.78 1.78 -30.31
CA SER A 78 19.52 1.32 -29.71
C SER A 78 19.71 0.10 -28.83
N ASP A 79 20.60 -0.81 -29.22
CA ASP A 79 20.67 -2.15 -28.66
C ASP A 79 21.35 -2.15 -27.28
N GLU A 80 22.40 -1.32 -27.10
CA GLU A 80 23.06 -1.15 -25.81
C GLU A 80 22.17 -0.43 -24.79
N ASN A 81 21.47 0.64 -25.20
CA ASN A 81 20.51 1.32 -24.31
C ASN A 81 19.34 0.41 -23.93
N TYR A 82 18.82 -0.37 -24.88
CA TYR A 82 17.73 -1.32 -24.63
C TYR A 82 18.16 -2.47 -23.72
N LYS A 83 19.35 -3.06 -23.94
CA LYS A 83 19.93 -4.07 -23.04
C LYS A 83 20.15 -3.51 -21.64
N THR A 84 20.66 -2.28 -21.52
CA THR A 84 20.87 -1.61 -20.23
C THR A 84 19.55 -1.45 -19.48
N GLN A 85 18.48 -1.07 -20.18
CA GLN A 85 17.16 -0.91 -19.58
C GLN A 85 16.53 -2.24 -19.16
N ILE A 86 16.64 -3.31 -19.97
CA ILE A 86 16.19 -4.65 -19.58
C ILE A 86 16.92 -5.10 -18.32
N THR A 87 18.24 -5.02 -18.32
CA THR A 87 19.09 -5.41 -17.21
C THR A 87 18.72 -4.66 -15.93
N PHE A 88 18.54 -3.33 -16.03
CA PHE A 88 18.12 -2.51 -14.90
C PHE A 88 16.77 -2.96 -14.33
N ASN A 89 15.78 -3.21 -15.19
CA ASN A 89 14.46 -3.67 -14.76
C ASN A 89 14.52 -5.05 -14.09
N GLN A 90 15.31 -5.98 -14.64
CA GLN A 90 15.51 -7.30 -14.04
C GLN A 90 16.17 -7.21 -12.66
N ASP A 91 17.17 -6.36 -12.49
CA ASP A 91 17.84 -6.17 -11.20
C ASP A 91 16.93 -5.48 -10.17
N GLN A 92 16.07 -4.54 -10.60
CA GLN A 92 15.04 -3.98 -9.73
C GLN A 92 14.02 -5.04 -9.32
N GLN A 93 13.59 -5.90 -10.24
CA GLN A 93 12.69 -7.00 -9.94
C GLN A 93 13.32 -7.95 -8.91
N ARG A 94 14.57 -8.39 -9.11
CA ARG A 94 15.29 -9.24 -8.14
C ARG A 94 15.36 -8.63 -6.75
N LYS A 95 15.63 -7.32 -6.65
CA LYS A 95 15.64 -6.60 -5.36
C LYS A 95 14.27 -6.62 -4.70
N ASN A 96 13.22 -6.34 -5.46
CA ASN A 96 11.86 -6.35 -4.95
C ASN A 96 11.45 -7.75 -4.47
N ASP A 97 11.80 -8.79 -5.23
CA ASP A 97 11.49 -10.18 -4.91
C ASP A 97 12.21 -10.62 -3.63
N VAL A 98 13.49 -10.28 -3.46
CA VAL A 98 14.24 -10.53 -2.21
C VAL A 98 13.59 -9.83 -1.02
N VAL A 99 13.16 -8.56 -1.17
CA VAL A 99 12.50 -7.80 -0.11
C VAL A 99 11.11 -8.38 0.22
N LEU A 100 10.38 -8.83 -0.80
CA LEU A 100 9.08 -9.48 -0.66
C LEU A 100 9.20 -10.79 0.11
N ILE A 101 10.11 -11.68 -0.32
CA ILE A 101 10.39 -12.95 0.36
C ILE A 101 10.81 -12.68 1.81
N ASN A 102 11.69 -11.72 2.06
CA ASN A 102 12.09 -11.38 3.43
C ASN A 102 10.91 -10.90 4.29
N SER A 103 9.95 -10.20 3.69
CA SER A 103 8.75 -9.75 4.39
C SER A 103 7.85 -10.93 4.77
N ALA A 104 7.68 -11.89 3.86
CA ALA A 104 6.96 -13.14 4.12
C ALA A 104 7.66 -13.98 5.20
N LEU A 105 9.00 -14.10 5.15
CA LEU A 105 9.79 -14.77 6.19
C LEU A 105 9.59 -14.14 7.57
N LYS A 106 9.56 -12.81 7.66
CA LYS A 106 9.24 -12.10 8.91
C LYS A 106 7.82 -12.43 9.40
N ALA A 107 6.83 -12.47 8.51
CA ALA A 107 5.45 -12.81 8.86
C ALA A 107 5.36 -14.25 9.40
N TYR A 108 6.01 -15.19 8.73
CA TYR A 108 6.13 -16.57 9.18
C TYR A 108 6.79 -16.64 10.56
N PHE A 109 7.91 -15.95 10.76
CA PHE A 109 8.64 -15.91 12.02
C PHE A 109 7.79 -15.35 13.18
N LEU A 110 6.99 -14.31 12.92
CA LEU A 110 6.11 -13.74 13.95
C LEU A 110 5.09 -14.76 14.46
N THR A 111 4.64 -15.66 13.59
CA THR A 111 3.67 -16.71 13.91
C THR A 111 4.33 -17.92 14.57
N ASN A 112 5.42 -18.42 13.99
CA ASN A 112 6.04 -19.70 14.35
C ASN A 112 7.21 -19.56 15.34
N LYS A 113 7.70 -18.34 15.56
CA LYS A 113 8.91 -18.03 16.37
C LYS A 113 10.20 -18.69 15.87
N ALA A 114 10.19 -19.15 14.63
CA ALA A 114 11.30 -19.73 13.89
C ALA A 114 11.12 -19.43 12.40
N ALA A 115 12.22 -19.28 11.68
CA ALA A 115 12.26 -19.20 10.23
C ALA A 115 11.93 -20.58 9.63
N PRO A 116 11.37 -20.65 8.42
CA PRO A 116 11.13 -21.94 7.78
C PRO A 116 12.46 -22.58 7.35
N GLU A 117 12.50 -23.91 7.27
CA GLU A 117 13.67 -24.62 6.73
C GLU A 117 13.77 -24.41 5.21
N LEU A 118 12.62 -24.33 4.53
CA LEU A 118 12.51 -24.16 3.09
C LEU A 118 11.62 -22.95 2.75
N LEU A 119 11.92 -22.26 1.64
CA LEU A 119 11.08 -21.14 1.19
C LEU A 119 9.65 -21.59 0.81
N ASP A 120 9.46 -22.85 0.42
CA ASP A 120 8.16 -23.40 0.03
C ASP A 120 7.15 -23.36 1.18
N ASP A 121 7.60 -23.37 2.44
CA ASP A 121 6.75 -23.32 3.62
C ASP A 121 6.04 -21.96 3.80
N LEU A 122 6.48 -20.93 3.04
CA LEU A 122 5.81 -19.62 2.99
C LEU A 122 4.51 -19.67 2.19
N VAL A 123 4.37 -20.66 1.29
CA VAL A 123 3.26 -20.76 0.34
C VAL A 123 2.19 -21.73 0.86
N PRO A 124 0.89 -21.42 0.70
CA PRO A 124 0.32 -20.19 0.12
C PRO A 124 0.03 -19.09 1.17
N LYS A 125 0.42 -19.31 2.42
CA LYS A 125 -0.09 -18.55 3.56
C LYS A 125 0.52 -17.16 3.68
N ASP A 126 1.85 -17.08 3.74
CA ASP A 126 2.60 -15.83 3.91
C ASP A 126 3.01 -15.24 2.56
N LEU A 127 2.95 -16.05 1.50
CA LEU A 127 3.24 -15.68 0.13
C LEU A 127 2.32 -16.48 -0.83
N PRO A 128 1.69 -15.87 -1.85
CA PRO A 128 0.82 -16.60 -2.77
C PRO A 128 1.58 -17.58 -3.67
N GLU A 129 2.77 -17.19 -4.13
CA GLU A 129 3.69 -18.00 -4.93
C GLU A 129 5.12 -17.49 -4.73
N LEU A 130 6.12 -18.36 -4.89
CA LEU A 130 7.52 -17.95 -4.81
C LEU A 130 7.96 -17.27 -6.11
N PRO A 131 8.48 -16.02 -6.05
CA PRO A 131 9.06 -15.41 -7.22
C PRO A 131 10.38 -16.11 -7.57
N THR A 132 10.68 -16.10 -8.86
CA THR A 132 11.91 -16.67 -9.43
C THR A 132 12.69 -15.59 -10.17
N ASP A 133 14.01 -15.76 -10.26
CA ASP A 133 14.86 -14.85 -11.00
C ASP A 133 14.36 -14.68 -12.46
N PRO A 134 14.09 -13.45 -12.94
CA PRO A 134 13.49 -13.21 -14.25
C PRO A 134 14.40 -13.57 -15.44
N LYS A 135 15.70 -13.78 -15.20
CA LYS A 135 16.69 -14.14 -16.22
C LYS A 135 16.96 -15.65 -16.23
N THR A 136 17.06 -16.28 -15.06
CA THR A 136 17.42 -17.71 -14.95
C THR A 136 16.23 -18.62 -14.65
N ASN A 137 15.09 -18.06 -14.23
CA ASN A 137 13.94 -18.78 -13.66
C ASN A 137 14.31 -19.69 -12.48
N GLN A 138 15.38 -19.36 -11.75
CA GLN A 138 15.84 -20.10 -10.58
C GLN A 138 15.33 -19.44 -9.30
N SER A 139 15.17 -20.24 -8.26
CA SER A 139 14.85 -19.75 -6.91
C SER A 139 16.00 -18.92 -6.34
N TYR A 140 15.65 -17.96 -5.50
CA TYR A 140 16.61 -17.13 -4.77
C TYR A 140 17.36 -17.92 -3.70
N THR A 141 18.56 -17.46 -3.34
CA THR A 141 19.41 -18.12 -2.36
C THR A 141 18.91 -17.82 -0.96
N TYR A 142 18.44 -18.85 -0.26
CA TYR A 142 17.99 -18.78 1.12
C TYR A 142 18.92 -19.56 2.05
N SER A 143 19.24 -18.97 3.20
CA SER A 143 20.12 -19.57 4.20
C SER A 143 19.68 -19.19 5.61
N PRO A 144 18.85 -20.01 6.27
CA PRO A 144 18.57 -19.86 7.69
C PRO A 144 19.76 -20.32 8.54
N THR A 145 19.85 -19.84 9.78
CA THR A 145 20.78 -20.37 10.79
C THR A 145 20.28 -21.70 11.34
N ASP A 146 21.18 -22.49 11.93
CA ASP A 146 20.84 -23.81 12.51
C ASP A 146 19.76 -23.74 13.60
N ASP A 147 19.67 -22.62 14.31
CA ASP A 147 18.64 -22.38 15.33
C ASP A 147 17.34 -21.79 14.78
N LEU A 148 17.26 -21.59 13.45
CA LEU A 148 16.16 -20.97 12.72
C LEU A 148 15.74 -19.60 13.28
N LYS A 149 16.64 -18.91 14.00
CA LYS A 149 16.34 -17.57 14.51
C LYS A 149 16.66 -16.51 13.48
N ASN A 150 17.77 -16.65 12.77
CA ASN A 150 18.18 -15.68 11.77
C ASN A 150 18.15 -16.33 10.38
N TRP A 151 18.09 -15.49 9.35
CA TRP A 151 18.22 -15.97 7.98
C TRP A 151 18.80 -14.90 7.07
N LYS A 152 19.26 -15.35 5.91
CA LYS A 152 19.68 -14.51 4.80
C LYS A 152 18.96 -14.94 3.53
N ILE A 153 18.51 -13.96 2.76
CA ILE A 153 17.98 -14.14 1.40
C ILE A 153 18.79 -13.25 0.46
N SER A 154 19.23 -13.79 -0.68
CA SER A 154 20.05 -13.05 -1.63
C SER A 154 19.74 -13.36 -3.09
N ALA A 155 20.07 -12.39 -3.94
CA ALA A 155 20.04 -12.48 -5.39
C ALA A 155 21.35 -11.94 -5.98
N GLU A 156 21.83 -12.55 -7.07
CA GLU A 156 22.96 -12.03 -7.84
C GLU A 156 22.45 -11.04 -8.90
N LEU A 157 22.90 -9.79 -8.82
CA LEU A 157 22.57 -8.76 -9.80
C LEU A 157 23.36 -8.96 -11.08
N SER A 158 22.98 -8.25 -12.14
CA SER A 158 23.55 -8.46 -13.46
C SER A 158 25.01 -8.02 -13.59
N ASP A 159 25.50 -7.20 -12.64
CA ASP A 159 26.90 -6.82 -12.48
C ASP A 159 27.71 -7.82 -11.63
N GLY A 160 27.09 -8.92 -11.18
CA GLY A 160 27.68 -9.93 -10.30
C GLY A 160 27.69 -9.53 -8.82
N THR A 161 27.14 -8.36 -8.46
CA THR A 161 27.04 -7.97 -7.06
C THR A 161 25.89 -8.70 -6.36
N PRO A 162 26.09 -9.22 -5.14
CA PRO A 162 24.99 -9.80 -4.38
C PRO A 162 24.15 -8.68 -3.76
N PHE A 163 22.83 -8.79 -3.91
CA PHE A 163 21.87 -8.05 -3.10
C PHE A 163 21.34 -8.97 -2.01
N GLU A 164 21.60 -8.62 -0.75
CA GLU A 164 21.29 -9.48 0.40
C GLU A 164 20.46 -8.73 1.43
N VAL A 165 19.50 -9.44 2.02
CA VAL A 165 18.71 -8.94 3.15
C VAL A 165 18.66 -10.02 4.23
N SER A 166 18.75 -9.61 5.49
CA SER A 166 18.71 -10.51 6.63
C SER A 166 17.48 -10.30 7.51
N GLY A 167 17.07 -11.38 8.18
CA GLY A 167 16.04 -11.39 9.21
C GLY A 167 16.61 -11.54 10.63
N PRO A 168 15.83 -11.13 11.65
CA PRO A 168 16.19 -11.18 13.07
C PRO A 168 15.85 -12.50 13.76
#